data_AF-A0A382I214-F1
#
_entry.id   AF-A0A382I214-F1
#
_cell.length_a   1.000
_cell.length_b   1.000
_cell.length_c   1.000
_cell.angle_alpha   90.00
_cell.angle_beta   90.00
_cell.angle_gamma   90.00
#
_symmetry.space_group_name_H-M   'P 1'
#
loop_
_entity.id
_entity.type
_entity.pdbx_description
1 polymer ?
#
loop_
_entity_poly.entity_id
_entity_poly.type
_entity_poly.pdbx_seq_one_letter_code
_entity_poly.pdbx_strand_id
1 'polypeptide(L)'
;MKRTLPILLFFGGSLLAEETAKPANQPKPAQKPATEAAPKPPTKPIATPKPTPKPAEKPTPAPSPKPEVTVTPKPTPPDFHKEVRGILEVSCIKCHGPEKQKGDLRLDTFAAAKKGGDSDPAIVPGDPAKSLLLERITLPTDDDDVMPPKGGPLKPEQIEILKRWVSTGAKWPQGVELTSLTEKQFAMRQDAEKKPIVELSVYPPRVNLETEKDFHKLIVVAKYADDVTRDVTAESSFLLTGAKAASLAKQTLRPLTDGNATLVVVHRDKKVEVPVQVKDAKTPRPVSFKLDVMPVFMRSGCNTGSCHGSARGQDGFMLSLFGYDPVGDHFRITRELGTRRINLAIPEESMLVEKPLETVPHTGGKLFDKGSKNWETLVQWLRDGAQKDPKDIAKPISIEVL
;
A
#
# COMPACT_ATOMS: atom_id res chain seq x y z
N MET A 1 -46.65 -5.75 -60.22
CA MET A 1 -45.97 -4.90 -61.22
C MET A 1 -44.48 -5.19 -61.19
N LYS A 2 -43.86 -5.15 -62.37
CA LYS A 2 -42.51 -5.59 -62.76
C LYS A 2 -41.38 -4.78 -62.09
N ARG A 3 -40.20 -5.41 -61.91
CA ARG A 3 -38.85 -5.03 -62.44
C ARG A 3 -37.71 -5.50 -61.50
N THR A 4 -36.94 -6.55 -61.83
CA THR A 4 -35.66 -6.61 -62.60
C THR A 4 -34.44 -5.88 -62.00
N LEU A 5 -33.47 -6.69 -61.52
CA LEU A 5 -31.99 -6.73 -61.75
C LEU A 5 -31.12 -5.43 -61.57
N PRO A 6 -29.76 -5.48 -61.44
CA PRO A 6 -28.83 -6.58 -61.78
C PRO A 6 -27.64 -6.85 -60.81
N ILE A 7 -26.95 -7.95 -61.13
CA ILE A 7 -25.57 -8.33 -60.80
C ILE A 7 -24.58 -7.50 -61.63
N LEU A 8 -23.42 -7.14 -61.07
CA LEU A 8 -22.19 -6.89 -61.84
C LEU A 8 -20.96 -7.43 -61.09
N LEU A 9 -20.32 -8.43 -61.71
CA LEU A 9 -18.93 -8.84 -61.56
C LEU A 9 -18.07 -8.00 -62.52
N PHE A 10 -16.80 -7.74 -62.21
CA PHE A 10 -15.60 -7.59 -63.07
C PHE A 10 -14.51 -6.95 -62.17
N PHE A 11 -13.20 -7.21 -62.20
CA PHE A 11 -12.27 -8.24 -62.70
C PHE A 11 -10.85 -7.62 -62.54
N GLY A 12 -9.83 -8.44 -62.25
CA GLY A 12 -8.42 -8.14 -62.51
C GLY A 12 -7.73 -7.15 -61.55
N GLY A 13 -6.47 -7.35 -61.14
CA GLY A 13 -5.45 -8.30 -61.56
C GLY A 13 -4.06 -7.69 -61.32
N SER A 14 -3.09 -8.55 -61.01
CA SER A 14 -1.62 -8.37 -61.11
C SER A 14 -0.94 -7.31 -60.21
N LEU A 15 -0.04 -7.69 -59.31
CA LEU A 15 1.31 -8.30 -59.40
C LEU A 15 2.35 -7.21 -59.08
N LEU A 16 3.13 -7.40 -58.01
CA LEU A 16 4.61 -7.43 -58.03
C LEU A 16 5.16 -7.57 -56.60
N ALA A 17 6.08 -8.54 -56.46
CA ALA A 17 7.10 -8.67 -55.43
C ALA A 17 8.07 -7.46 -55.49
N GLU A 18 8.98 -7.12 -54.58
CA GLU A 18 9.72 -7.69 -53.45
C GLU A 18 9.99 -6.45 -52.53
N GLU A 19 10.34 -6.54 -51.25
CA GLU A 19 11.74 -6.54 -50.81
C GLU A 19 11.78 -6.54 -49.27
N THR A 20 12.79 -7.22 -48.74
CA THR A 20 13.10 -7.50 -47.34
C THR A 20 13.66 -6.30 -46.56
N ALA A 21 13.26 -6.09 -45.29
CA ALA A 21 14.16 -5.61 -44.23
C ALA A 21 13.56 -5.75 -42.81
N LYS A 22 14.30 -6.41 -41.92
CA LYS A 22 14.08 -6.52 -40.46
C LYS A 22 15.00 -5.49 -39.73
N PRO A 23 14.96 -5.37 -38.38
CA PRO A 23 14.64 -4.15 -37.66
C PRO A 23 15.86 -3.33 -37.19
N ALA A 24 15.62 -2.05 -36.90
CA ALA A 24 16.62 -1.12 -36.37
C ALA A 24 16.95 -1.39 -34.89
N ASN A 25 18.24 -1.25 -34.59
CA ASN A 25 18.96 -1.63 -33.38
C ASN A 25 19.16 -0.42 -32.44
N GLN A 26 19.13 -0.65 -31.13
CA GLN A 26 19.49 0.31 -30.09
C GLN A 26 21.03 0.42 -29.96
N PRO A 27 21.61 1.60 -29.67
CA PRO A 27 23.03 1.70 -29.38
C PRO A 27 23.34 1.47 -27.89
N LYS A 28 24.31 0.57 -27.64
CA LYS A 28 24.96 0.28 -26.35
C LYS A 28 26.25 1.11 -26.23
N PRO A 29 26.62 1.66 -25.05
CA PRO A 29 27.86 2.39 -24.87
C PRO A 29 29.08 1.47 -24.70
N ALA A 30 30.20 1.90 -25.28
CA ALA A 30 31.46 1.18 -25.41
C ALA A 30 32.34 1.21 -24.14
N GLN A 31 33.05 0.09 -23.91
CA GLN A 31 34.10 -0.10 -22.90
C GLN A 31 35.40 0.63 -23.30
N LYS A 32 36.11 1.21 -22.32
CA LYS A 32 37.50 1.66 -22.45
C LYS A 32 38.46 0.53 -22.03
N PRO A 33 39.60 0.32 -22.74
CA PRO A 33 40.67 -0.56 -22.31
C PRO A 33 41.74 0.19 -21.47
N ALA A 34 42.51 -0.59 -20.71
CA ALA A 34 43.61 -0.16 -19.84
C ALA A 34 44.99 -0.23 -20.53
N THR A 35 45.91 0.67 -20.21
CA THR A 35 47.37 0.49 -20.45
C THR A 35 48.24 1.40 -19.55
N GLU A 36 49.08 0.75 -18.72
CA GLU A 36 50.55 0.89 -18.53
C GLU A 36 51.26 2.22 -18.16
N ALA A 37 52.44 2.08 -17.51
CA ALA A 37 53.10 3.01 -16.59
C ALA A 37 54.38 3.73 -17.09
N ALA A 38 54.62 4.92 -16.53
CA ALA A 38 55.89 5.67 -16.21
C ALA A 38 56.95 5.97 -17.31
N PRO A 39 57.63 7.14 -17.30
CA PRO A 39 58.79 7.37 -16.40
C PRO A 39 58.97 8.81 -15.82
N LYS A 40 59.83 8.91 -14.79
CA LYS A 40 60.29 10.14 -14.07
C LYS A 40 61.42 10.88 -14.80
N PRO A 41 61.67 12.17 -14.45
CA PRO A 41 63.05 12.68 -14.31
C PRO A 41 63.22 13.65 -13.10
N PRO A 42 64.40 14.27 -12.84
CA PRO A 42 65.48 13.74 -12.02
C PRO A 42 65.76 14.58 -10.75
N THR A 43 66.63 14.08 -9.86
CA THR A 43 67.14 14.76 -8.65
C THR A 43 68.65 14.91 -8.67
N LYS A 44 69.15 16.01 -8.07
CA LYS A 44 70.40 16.25 -7.28
C LYS A 44 71.12 17.57 -7.66
N PRO A 45 71.97 18.18 -6.78
CA PRO A 45 72.64 17.60 -5.61
C PRO A 45 72.58 18.38 -4.27
N ILE A 46 73.01 17.65 -3.24
CA ILE A 46 73.22 18.01 -1.84
C ILE A 46 74.54 18.79 -1.66
N ALA A 47 74.58 19.73 -0.72
CA ALA A 47 75.79 20.18 -0.02
C ALA A 47 75.51 20.43 1.48
N THR A 48 76.46 20.03 2.34
CA THR A 48 76.55 20.24 3.81
C THR A 48 78.05 20.40 4.16
N PRO A 49 78.49 20.81 5.38
CA PRO A 49 77.95 21.72 6.42
C PRO A 49 79.05 22.61 7.13
N LYS A 50 78.66 23.25 8.28
CA LYS A 50 79.40 23.78 9.49
C LYS A 50 79.66 25.31 9.60
N PRO A 51 79.86 25.90 10.82
CA PRO A 51 79.27 25.69 12.18
C PRO A 51 78.70 26.99 12.84
N THR A 52 78.09 26.79 14.02
CA THR A 52 77.46 27.67 15.06
C THR A 52 78.11 29.05 15.40
N PRO A 53 77.35 30.03 15.95
CA PRO A 53 77.11 30.11 17.41
C PRO A 53 75.70 30.59 17.88
N LYS A 54 75.36 30.19 19.11
CA LYS A 54 74.18 30.60 19.92
C LYS A 54 74.48 31.93 20.62
N PRO A 55 73.55 32.91 20.63
CA PRO A 55 72.91 33.38 21.89
C PRO A 55 71.49 33.96 21.62
N ALA A 56 70.55 34.25 22.52
CA ALA A 56 70.36 34.17 23.95
C ALA A 56 68.84 33.99 24.18
N GLU A 57 68.49 33.43 25.32
CA GLU A 57 67.15 33.10 25.77
C GLU A 57 66.37 34.36 26.21
N LYS A 58 65.12 34.50 25.76
CA LYS A 58 64.19 35.56 26.21
C LYS A 58 63.01 34.86 26.91
N PRO A 59 62.58 35.34 28.09
CA PRO A 59 61.69 34.59 28.98
C PRO A 59 60.28 34.43 28.40
N THR A 60 59.74 33.23 28.63
CA THR A 60 58.40 32.75 28.30
C THR A 60 57.31 33.58 28.99
N PRO A 61 56.25 34.03 28.28
CA PRO A 61 55.02 34.45 28.95
C PRO A 61 54.24 33.22 29.44
N ALA A 62 53.66 33.34 30.64
CA ALA A 62 52.90 32.31 31.34
C ALA A 62 51.77 31.69 30.48
N PRO A 63 51.45 30.39 30.65
CA PRO A 63 50.41 29.73 29.88
C PRO A 63 49.03 30.25 30.31
N SER A 64 48.29 30.82 29.37
CA SER A 64 46.85 31.05 29.48
C SER A 64 46.10 29.71 29.64
N PRO A 65 45.03 29.64 30.43
CA PRO A 65 44.33 28.39 30.72
C PRO A 65 43.64 27.85 29.44
N LYS A 66 43.81 26.55 29.20
CA LYS A 66 43.09 25.82 28.15
C LYS A 66 41.58 25.90 28.41
N PRO A 67 40.74 26.09 27.38
CA PRO A 67 39.30 26.03 27.54
C PRO A 67 38.89 24.62 27.98
N GLU A 68 38.17 24.59 29.10
CA GLU A 68 37.52 23.43 29.67
C GLU A 68 36.51 22.88 28.65
N VAL A 69 36.76 21.66 28.16
CA VAL A 69 35.85 20.95 27.26
C VAL A 69 34.62 20.57 28.06
N THR A 70 33.58 21.40 27.95
CA THR A 70 32.24 21.07 28.42
C THR A 70 31.75 19.89 27.58
N VAL A 71 31.81 18.68 28.14
CA VAL A 71 31.17 17.51 27.54
C VAL A 71 29.66 17.70 27.73
N THR A 72 29.00 18.23 26.70
CA THR A 72 27.53 18.24 26.66
C THR A 72 27.03 16.79 26.70
N PRO A 73 26.14 16.44 27.65
CA PRO A 73 25.61 15.08 27.71
C PRO A 73 24.82 14.82 26.42
N LYS A 74 25.17 13.73 25.72
CA LYS A 74 24.46 13.29 24.53
C LYS A 74 22.98 13.11 24.88
N PRO A 75 22.05 13.80 24.20
CA PRO A 75 20.64 13.76 24.56
C PRO A 75 20.10 12.33 24.41
N THR A 76 19.37 11.86 25.41
CA THR A 76 18.70 10.56 25.40
C THR A 76 17.70 10.51 24.23
N PRO A 77 17.75 9.50 23.35
CA PRO A 77 16.79 9.35 22.26
C PRO A 77 15.37 9.19 22.81
N PRO A 78 14.38 9.95 22.32
CA PRO A 78 12.99 9.78 22.73
C PRO A 78 12.42 8.44 22.25
N ASP A 79 11.46 7.90 23.00
CA ASP A 79 10.73 6.70 22.61
C ASP A 79 9.76 7.03 21.46
N PHE A 80 9.93 6.35 20.33
CA PHE A 80 9.10 6.64 19.16
C PHE A 80 7.61 6.42 19.42
N HIS A 81 7.23 5.35 20.12
CA HIS A 81 5.83 5.00 20.35
C HIS A 81 5.18 5.95 21.35
N LYS A 82 5.89 6.29 22.43
CA LYS A 82 5.34 7.10 23.53
C LYS A 82 5.37 8.60 23.26
N GLU A 83 6.43 9.10 22.63
CA GLU A 83 6.69 10.54 22.55
C GLU A 83 6.52 11.10 21.14
N VAL A 84 6.96 10.37 20.09
CA VAL A 84 7.02 10.91 18.72
C VAL A 84 5.74 10.61 17.93
N ARG A 85 5.28 9.37 17.97
CA ARG A 85 4.21 8.83 17.13
C ARG A 85 2.93 9.66 17.23
N GLY A 86 2.50 9.96 18.46
CA GLY A 86 1.28 10.73 18.72
C GLY A 86 1.29 12.11 18.09
N ILE A 87 2.44 12.79 18.11
CA ILE A 87 2.60 14.13 17.53
C ILE A 87 2.38 14.06 16.01
N LEU A 88 3.03 13.10 15.34
CA LEU A 88 2.90 12.94 13.89
C LEU A 88 1.47 12.55 13.49
N GLU A 89 0.85 11.62 14.21
CA GLU A 89 -0.51 11.13 13.92
C GLU A 89 -1.60 12.20 14.08
N VAL A 90 -1.47 13.06 15.10
CA VAL A 90 -2.46 14.12 15.35
C VAL A 90 -2.24 15.32 14.43
N SER A 91 -0.97 15.72 14.23
CA SER A 91 -0.65 17.02 13.63
C SER A 91 -0.25 16.95 12.15
N CYS A 92 0.19 15.80 11.65
CA CYS A 92 0.79 15.70 10.30
C CYS A 92 -0.03 14.83 9.34
N ILE A 93 -0.45 13.63 9.76
CA ILE A 93 -0.95 12.60 8.83
C ILE A 93 -2.25 12.98 8.12
N LYS A 94 -3.11 13.81 8.73
CA LYS A 94 -4.36 14.25 8.11
C LYS A 94 -4.16 14.98 6.77
N CYS A 95 -3.01 15.66 6.59
CA CYS A 95 -2.69 16.39 5.36
C CYS A 95 -1.53 15.78 4.56
N HIS A 96 -0.71 14.94 5.18
CA HIS A 96 0.47 14.29 4.59
C HIS A 96 0.41 12.77 4.77
N GLY A 97 -0.75 12.18 4.48
CA GLY A 97 -1.05 10.76 4.62
C GLY A 97 -1.57 10.13 3.32
N PRO A 98 -1.99 8.87 3.33
CA PRO A 98 -2.41 8.18 2.10
C PRO A 98 -3.63 8.82 1.45
N GLU A 99 -4.55 9.35 2.25
CA GLU A 99 -5.79 9.98 1.76
C GLU A 99 -5.56 11.39 1.20
N LYS A 100 -4.53 12.10 1.68
CA LYS A 100 -4.22 13.47 1.27
C LYS A 100 -2.73 13.73 1.36
N GLN A 101 -2.17 14.24 0.26
CA GLN A 101 -0.73 14.42 0.08
C GLN A 101 -0.47 15.88 -0.32
N LYS A 102 -0.59 16.81 0.63
CA LYS A 102 -0.27 18.21 0.35
C LYS A 102 1.24 18.35 0.07
N GLY A 103 1.58 19.08 -0.99
CA GLY A 103 2.97 19.25 -1.47
C GLY A 103 3.62 17.91 -1.85
N ASP A 104 2.81 16.95 -2.32
CA ASP A 104 3.18 15.57 -2.64
C ASP A 104 3.94 14.82 -1.52
N LEU A 105 3.81 15.30 -0.28
CA LEU A 105 4.50 14.77 0.88
C LEU A 105 3.67 13.72 1.62
N ARG A 106 4.34 12.62 1.98
CA ARG A 106 3.83 11.52 2.80
C ARG A 106 4.70 11.33 4.04
N LEU A 107 4.09 11.42 5.23
CA LEU A 107 4.72 11.28 6.54
C LEU A 107 4.26 10.04 7.33
N ASP A 108 3.38 9.24 6.73
CA ASP A 108 2.86 8.01 7.34
C ASP A 108 3.86 6.85 7.33
N THR A 109 4.88 6.90 6.47
CA THR A 109 5.97 5.92 6.47
C THR A 109 7.33 6.61 6.47
N PHE A 110 8.32 5.99 7.10
CA PHE A 110 9.68 6.54 7.15
C PHE A 110 10.34 6.67 5.77
N ALA A 111 10.08 5.70 4.88
CA ALA A 111 10.61 5.73 3.52
C ALA A 111 10.10 6.93 2.73
N ALA A 112 8.80 7.25 2.86
CA ALA A 112 8.21 8.41 2.22
C ALA A 112 8.68 9.73 2.86
N ALA A 113 8.78 9.77 4.19
CA ALA A 113 9.28 10.96 4.90
C ALA A 113 10.74 11.30 4.54
N LYS A 114 11.57 10.30 4.28
CA LYS A 114 12.94 10.49 3.76
C LYS A 114 13.00 10.91 2.31
N LYS A 115 12.02 10.49 1.50
CA LYS A 115 11.95 10.87 0.09
C LYS A 115 11.60 12.36 -0.04
N GLY A 116 10.77 12.88 0.86
CA GLY A 116 10.19 14.22 0.73
C GLY A 116 8.98 14.22 -0.22
N GLY A 117 8.49 15.42 -0.50
CA GLY A 117 7.41 15.67 -1.46
C GLY A 117 7.93 16.44 -2.67
N ASP A 118 7.31 17.58 -2.96
CA ASP A 118 7.76 18.55 -3.99
C ASP A 118 9.07 19.28 -3.61
N SER A 119 9.52 19.12 -2.36
CA SER A 119 10.70 19.75 -1.79
C SER A 119 11.69 18.70 -1.26
N ASP A 120 12.78 19.17 -0.65
CA ASP A 120 13.81 18.34 -0.02
C ASP A 120 13.23 17.34 1.01
N PRO A 121 14.02 16.34 1.45
CA PRO A 121 13.59 15.36 2.44
C PRO A 121 12.96 16.00 3.68
N ALA A 122 11.76 15.53 4.04
CA ALA A 122 11.09 16.02 5.25
C ALA A 122 11.88 15.64 6.51
N ILE A 123 12.50 14.46 6.51
CA ILE A 123 13.29 13.95 7.63
C ILE A 123 14.66 13.47 7.14
N VAL A 124 15.72 14.09 7.64
CA VAL A 124 17.11 13.66 7.47
C VAL A 124 17.64 13.14 8.82
N PRO A 125 17.76 11.81 9.01
CA PRO A 125 18.22 11.24 10.26
C PRO A 125 19.58 11.78 10.71
N GLY A 126 19.64 12.32 11.92
CA GLY A 126 20.87 12.88 12.51
C GLY A 126 21.18 14.32 12.10
N ASP A 127 20.42 14.91 11.18
CA ASP A 127 20.63 16.29 10.71
C ASP A 127 19.33 17.11 10.81
N PRO A 128 19.06 17.72 11.98
CA PRO A 128 17.90 18.57 12.18
C PRO A 128 17.83 19.76 11.23
N ALA A 129 18.99 20.33 10.85
CA ALA A 129 19.06 21.53 10.01
C ALA A 129 18.65 21.24 8.56
N LYS A 130 18.83 20.01 8.07
CA LYS A 130 18.38 19.58 6.74
C LYS A 130 17.01 18.92 6.72
N SER A 131 16.34 18.84 7.87
CA SER A 131 15.02 18.21 7.97
C SER A 131 13.94 19.28 7.82
N LEU A 132 13.34 19.39 6.63
CA LEU A 132 12.30 20.39 6.36
C LEU A 132 11.12 20.31 7.32
N LEU A 133 10.80 19.11 7.85
CA LEU A 133 9.77 18.96 8.88
C LEU A 133 10.04 19.87 10.08
N LEU A 134 11.30 19.96 10.54
CA LEU A 134 11.64 20.78 11.70
C LEU A 134 11.66 22.28 11.36
N GLU A 135 12.08 22.63 10.15
CA GLU A 135 12.00 24.01 9.66
C GLU A 135 10.55 24.50 9.67
N ARG A 136 9.65 23.80 8.97
CA ARG A 136 8.25 24.20 8.79
C ARG A 136 7.46 24.30 10.10
N ILE A 137 7.76 23.48 11.11
CA ILE A 137 7.08 23.55 12.42
C ILE A 137 7.62 24.64 13.35
N THR A 138 8.73 25.29 12.98
CA THR A 138 9.35 26.38 13.76
C THR A 138 9.19 27.74 13.11
N LEU A 139 8.60 27.81 11.91
CA LEU A 139 8.31 29.07 11.24
C LEU A 139 7.32 29.91 12.07
N PRO A 140 7.36 31.25 11.92
CA PRO A 140 6.37 32.15 12.49
C PRO A 140 4.94 31.77 12.10
N THR A 141 3.97 32.00 12.98
CA THR A 141 2.57 31.56 12.76
C THR A 141 1.85 32.30 11.63
N ASP A 142 2.40 33.42 11.18
CA ASP A 142 1.95 34.24 10.06
C ASP A 142 2.61 33.86 8.73
N ASP A 143 3.55 32.90 8.74
CA ASP A 143 4.20 32.40 7.53
C ASP A 143 3.27 31.41 6.79
N ASP A 144 3.13 31.56 5.48
CA ASP A 144 2.27 30.69 4.64
C ASP A 144 2.73 29.22 4.62
N ASP A 145 4.02 28.98 4.89
CA ASP A 145 4.65 27.69 4.89
C ASP A 145 4.66 27.01 6.27
N VAL A 146 4.17 27.69 7.31
CA VAL A 146 4.10 27.15 8.68
C VAL A 146 3.21 25.93 8.76
N MET A 147 3.69 24.91 9.47
CA MET A 147 2.95 23.67 9.69
C MET A 147 2.79 23.41 11.19
N PRO A 148 1.61 22.97 11.66
CA PRO A 148 0.36 22.77 10.91
C PRO A 148 -0.40 24.08 10.60
N PRO A 149 -1.02 24.22 9.41
CA PRO A 149 -1.74 25.44 9.02
C PRO A 149 -3.11 25.58 9.72
N LYS A 150 -3.63 24.47 10.26
CA LYS A 150 -4.87 24.42 11.04
C LYS A 150 -4.59 23.62 12.30
N GLY A 151 -4.99 24.14 13.45
CA GLY A 151 -4.68 23.57 14.77
C GLY A 151 -3.63 24.36 15.55
N GLY A 152 -3.04 25.40 14.95
CA GLY A 152 -2.01 26.24 15.56
C GLY A 152 -0.62 25.57 15.54
N PRO A 153 0.42 26.32 15.95
CA PRO A 153 1.77 25.78 16.06
C PRO A 153 1.81 24.63 17.08
N LEU A 154 2.72 23.69 16.87
CA LEU A 154 3.00 22.65 17.85
C LEU A 154 3.44 23.29 19.18
N LYS A 155 3.13 22.61 20.28
CA LYS A 155 3.60 23.06 21.60
C LYS A 155 5.14 23.00 21.64
N PRO A 156 5.82 23.91 22.37
CA PRO A 156 7.28 23.91 22.45
C PRO A 156 7.86 22.55 22.84
N GLU A 157 7.21 21.83 23.75
CA GLU A 157 7.65 20.50 24.19
C GLU A 157 7.58 19.46 23.06
N GLN A 158 6.55 19.53 22.21
CA GLN A 158 6.39 18.65 21.05
C GLN A 158 7.47 18.92 19.99
N ILE A 159 7.78 20.19 19.76
CA ILE A 159 8.86 20.61 18.84
C ILE A 159 10.21 20.06 19.36
N GLU A 160 10.48 20.19 20.66
CA GLU A 160 11.72 19.69 21.25
C GLU A 160 11.84 18.16 21.21
N ILE A 161 10.73 17.43 21.37
CA ILE A 161 10.70 15.96 21.16
C ILE A 161 11.09 15.62 19.72
N LEU A 162 10.48 16.28 18.73
CA LEU A 162 10.77 16.03 17.31
C LEU A 162 12.22 16.38 16.95
N LYS A 163 12.74 17.53 17.42
CA LYS A 163 14.14 17.92 17.23
C LYS A 163 15.10 16.89 17.82
N ARG A 164 14.83 16.41 19.04
CA ARG A 164 15.65 15.39 19.71
C ARG A 164 15.58 14.05 18.99
N TRP A 165 14.40 13.67 18.53
CA TRP A 165 14.21 12.43 17.77
C TRP A 165 15.01 12.44 16.47
N VAL A 166 14.92 13.53 15.69
CA VAL A 166 15.68 13.67 14.44
C VAL A 166 17.19 13.70 14.70
N SER A 167 17.66 14.50 15.67
CA SER A 167 19.09 14.60 16.00
C SER A 167 19.70 13.29 16.50
N THR A 168 18.91 12.41 17.13
CA THR A 168 19.36 11.09 17.59
C THR A 168 19.22 9.99 16.54
N GLY A 169 18.93 10.36 15.28
CA GLY A 169 18.91 9.46 14.14
C GLY A 169 17.52 9.02 13.68
N ALA A 170 16.46 9.71 14.13
CA ALA A 170 15.07 9.47 13.71
C ALA A 170 14.68 7.99 13.69
N LYS A 171 14.97 7.26 14.77
CA LYS A 171 14.71 5.82 14.84
C LYS A 171 13.21 5.57 14.66
N TRP A 172 12.87 4.93 13.54
CA TRP A 172 11.52 4.54 13.18
C TRP A 172 11.42 3.01 13.17
N PRO A 173 10.52 2.39 13.94
CA PRO A 173 10.40 0.94 14.00
C PRO A 173 10.02 0.34 12.64
N GLN A 174 10.64 -0.79 12.28
CA GLN A 174 10.38 -1.43 10.98
C GLN A 174 8.91 -1.85 10.86
N GLY A 175 8.29 -1.56 9.71
CA GLY A 175 6.91 -1.95 9.43
C GLY A 175 5.83 -1.07 10.05
N VAL A 176 6.19 0.00 10.76
CA VAL A 176 5.21 0.97 11.30
C VAL A 176 4.77 1.96 10.23
N GLU A 177 3.47 1.97 9.95
CA GLU A 177 2.77 2.98 9.18
C GLU A 177 1.83 3.76 10.12
N LEU A 178 1.87 5.09 10.06
CA LEU A 178 1.06 5.96 10.91
C LEU A 178 -0.32 6.21 10.31
N THR A 179 -1.30 6.38 11.20
CA THR A 179 -2.68 6.73 10.81
C THR A 179 -3.09 8.01 11.50
N SER A 180 -3.86 8.87 10.83
CA SER A 180 -4.30 10.12 11.44
C SER A 180 -5.18 9.87 12.66
N LEU A 181 -4.95 10.63 13.74
CA LEU A 181 -5.79 10.60 14.93
C LEU A 181 -6.39 11.97 15.20
N THR A 182 -7.59 11.97 15.76
CA THR A 182 -8.14 13.14 16.44
C THR A 182 -7.51 13.31 17.82
N GLU A 183 -7.55 14.53 18.36
CA GLU A 183 -7.08 14.79 19.74
C GLU A 183 -7.79 13.91 20.76
N LYS A 184 -9.10 13.65 20.57
CA LYS A 184 -9.88 12.75 21.44
C LYS A 184 -9.33 11.32 21.39
N GLN A 185 -9.10 10.77 20.20
CA GLN A 185 -8.54 9.42 20.06
C GLN A 185 -7.13 9.35 20.66
N PHE A 186 -6.32 10.39 20.50
CA PHE A 186 -5.00 10.46 21.10
C PHE A 186 -5.05 10.52 22.63
N ALA A 187 -5.94 11.33 23.21
CA ALA A 187 -6.15 11.38 24.66
C ALA A 187 -6.61 10.03 25.22
N MET A 188 -7.53 9.35 24.52
CA MET A 188 -7.95 7.99 24.88
C MET A 188 -6.79 6.99 24.83
N ARG A 189 -5.89 7.12 23.85
CA ARG A 189 -4.67 6.29 23.80
C ARG A 189 -3.76 6.56 24.98
N GLN A 190 -3.46 7.83 25.27
CA GLN A 190 -2.59 8.21 26.38
C GLN A 190 -3.12 7.73 27.73
N ASP A 191 -4.44 7.76 27.92
CA ASP A 191 -5.05 7.18 29.12
C ASP A 191 -4.82 5.67 29.21
N ALA A 192 -5.04 4.95 28.11
CA ALA A 192 -4.82 3.51 28.04
C ALA A 192 -3.34 3.12 28.21
N GLU A 193 -2.39 3.92 27.72
CA GLU A 193 -0.95 3.64 27.85
C GLU A 193 -0.48 3.59 29.31
N LYS A 194 -1.14 4.31 30.22
CA LYS A 194 -0.86 4.29 31.66
C LYS A 194 -1.27 2.98 32.32
N LYS A 195 -2.13 2.20 31.65
CA LYS A 195 -2.68 0.95 32.17
C LYS A 195 -1.86 -0.23 31.63
N PRO A 196 -1.65 -1.27 32.45
CA PRO A 196 -0.97 -2.48 32.00
C PRO A 196 -1.89 -3.31 31.09
N ILE A 197 -1.29 -3.95 30.08
CA ILE A 197 -1.98 -4.90 29.20
C ILE A 197 -1.99 -6.27 29.88
N VAL A 198 -3.17 -6.86 30.04
CA VAL A 198 -3.35 -8.21 30.58
C VAL A 198 -3.40 -9.27 29.49
N GLU A 199 -3.90 -8.92 28.30
CA GLU A 199 -4.03 -9.84 27.17
C GLU A 199 -3.82 -9.10 25.83
N LEU A 200 -3.21 -9.79 24.86
CA LEU A 200 -3.10 -9.33 23.48
C LEU A 200 -3.60 -10.45 22.57
N SER A 201 -4.58 -10.16 21.71
CA SER A 201 -5.25 -11.14 20.87
C SER A 201 -5.23 -10.68 19.42
N VAL A 202 -4.94 -11.59 18.49
CA VAL A 202 -4.86 -11.31 17.05
C VAL A 202 -5.92 -12.12 16.32
N TYR A 203 -6.68 -11.45 15.47
CA TYR A 203 -7.79 -12.03 14.72
C TYR A 203 -7.53 -11.95 13.21
N PRO A 204 -7.68 -13.06 12.48
CA PRO A 204 -7.89 -14.41 13.00
C PRO A 204 -6.64 -14.98 13.72
N PRO A 205 -6.79 -15.93 14.66
CA PRO A 205 -5.68 -16.51 15.43
C PRO A 205 -4.80 -17.45 14.59
N ARG A 206 -5.24 -17.82 13.39
CA ARG A 206 -4.47 -18.52 12.36
C ARG A 206 -4.85 -17.98 10.99
N VAL A 207 -3.92 -18.01 10.05
CA VAL A 207 -4.15 -17.58 8.67
C VAL A 207 -3.92 -18.76 7.75
N ASN A 208 -4.94 -19.11 6.95
CA ASN A 208 -4.81 -20.06 5.86
C ASN A 208 -5.10 -19.27 4.58
N LEU A 209 -4.17 -19.25 3.63
CA LEU A 209 -4.33 -18.61 2.33
C LEU A 209 -4.32 -19.69 1.25
N GLU A 210 -5.38 -19.73 0.47
CA GLU A 210 -5.56 -20.69 -0.61
C GLU A 210 -5.79 -19.95 -1.93
N THR A 211 -5.07 -20.30 -3.00
CA THR A 211 -5.17 -19.65 -4.32
C THR A 211 -4.53 -18.26 -4.41
N GLU A 212 -4.26 -17.81 -5.64
CA GLU A 212 -3.53 -16.57 -5.93
C GLU A 212 -4.18 -15.29 -5.37
N LYS A 213 -5.51 -15.24 -5.30
CA LYS A 213 -6.25 -13.99 -5.01
C LYS A 213 -6.67 -13.85 -3.55
N ASP A 214 -6.32 -14.83 -2.71
CA ASP A 214 -6.74 -14.84 -1.32
C ASP A 214 -6.00 -13.81 -0.48
N PHE A 215 -6.63 -13.38 0.60
CA PHE A 215 -6.05 -12.42 1.52
C PHE A 215 -6.71 -12.50 2.89
N HIS A 216 -5.91 -12.25 3.92
CA HIS A 216 -6.40 -12.08 5.29
C HIS A 216 -5.97 -10.72 5.79
N LYS A 217 -6.89 -9.97 6.41
CA LYS A 217 -6.58 -8.74 7.13
C LYS A 217 -6.60 -9.02 8.63
N LEU A 218 -5.58 -8.56 9.34
CA LEU A 218 -5.42 -8.81 10.76
C LEU A 218 -6.00 -7.66 11.58
N ILE A 219 -6.58 -8.01 12.72
CA ILE A 219 -7.00 -7.09 13.78
C ILE A 219 -6.28 -7.51 15.07
N VAL A 220 -5.74 -6.54 15.80
CA VAL A 220 -5.06 -6.76 17.08
C VAL A 220 -5.84 -6.04 18.16
N VAL A 221 -6.27 -6.78 19.18
CA VAL A 221 -7.03 -6.26 20.32
C VAL A 221 -6.21 -6.44 21.59
N ALA A 222 -6.00 -5.36 22.33
CA ALA A 222 -5.41 -5.40 23.66
C ALA A 222 -6.49 -5.27 24.73
N LYS A 223 -6.44 -6.14 25.75
CA LYS A 223 -7.23 -6.04 26.97
C LYS A 223 -6.37 -5.46 28.09
N TYR A 224 -6.88 -4.45 28.78
CA TYR A 224 -6.20 -3.76 29.87
C TYR A 224 -6.69 -4.25 31.24
N ALA A 225 -5.96 -3.94 32.31
CA ALA A 225 -6.29 -4.39 33.66
C ALA A 225 -7.61 -3.84 34.24
N ASP A 226 -8.19 -2.82 33.61
CA ASP A 226 -9.53 -2.30 33.92
C ASP A 226 -10.63 -2.93 33.04
N ASP A 227 -10.33 -4.07 32.41
CA ASP A 227 -11.19 -4.82 31.48
C ASP A 227 -11.57 -4.09 30.18
N VAL A 228 -11.05 -2.89 29.95
CA VAL A 228 -11.23 -2.18 28.67
C VAL A 228 -10.48 -2.91 27.56
N THR A 229 -11.12 -3.07 26.40
CA THR A 229 -10.48 -3.54 25.17
C THR A 229 -10.26 -2.38 24.20
N ARG A 230 -9.16 -2.43 23.44
CA ARG A 230 -8.90 -1.49 22.34
C ARG A 230 -8.35 -2.22 21.13
N ASP A 231 -8.81 -1.80 19.95
CA ASP A 231 -8.10 -2.05 18.71
C ASP A 231 -6.76 -1.31 18.73
N VAL A 232 -5.67 -2.08 18.76
CA VAL A 232 -4.29 -1.61 18.73
C VAL A 232 -3.58 -2.03 17.43
N THR A 233 -4.34 -2.40 16.39
CA THR A 233 -3.81 -2.88 15.10
C THR A 233 -2.82 -1.90 14.49
N ALA A 234 -3.18 -0.61 14.42
CA ALA A 234 -2.31 0.42 13.88
C ALA A 234 -1.04 0.64 14.73
N GLU A 235 -1.14 0.38 16.04
CA GLU A 235 -0.07 0.58 17.03
C GLU A 235 0.88 -0.62 17.12
N SER A 236 0.50 -1.75 16.52
CA SER A 236 1.24 -3.00 16.57
C SER A 236 2.29 -3.10 15.46
N SER A 237 3.39 -3.77 15.76
CA SER A 237 4.41 -4.14 14.77
C SER A 237 4.16 -5.55 14.27
N PHE A 238 4.24 -5.74 12.96
CA PHE A 238 4.03 -7.01 12.30
C PHE A 238 5.32 -7.45 11.62
N LEU A 239 5.80 -8.63 11.98
CA LEU A 239 6.99 -9.23 11.39
C LEU A 239 6.65 -10.62 10.88
N LEU A 240 6.67 -10.78 9.56
CA LEU A 240 6.55 -12.10 8.95
C LEU A 240 7.91 -12.79 8.96
N THR A 241 7.97 -13.94 9.61
CA THR A 241 9.18 -14.77 9.75
C THR A 241 8.98 -16.14 9.12
N GLY A 242 10.07 -16.80 8.69
CA GLY A 242 10.04 -18.11 8.03
C GLY A 242 10.20 -18.03 6.51
N ALA A 243 9.75 -19.08 5.81
CA ALA A 243 9.78 -19.15 4.35
C ALA A 243 8.94 -18.00 3.74
N LYS A 244 9.27 -17.58 2.51
CA LYS A 244 8.56 -16.52 1.77
C LYS A 244 7.18 -16.99 1.25
N ALA A 245 6.41 -17.67 2.11
CA ALA A 245 5.12 -18.25 1.78
C ALA A 245 4.07 -17.16 1.53
N ALA A 246 4.11 -16.08 2.31
CA ALA A 246 3.19 -14.94 2.17
C ALA A 246 3.96 -13.61 2.06
N SER A 247 3.29 -12.62 1.48
CA SER A 247 3.67 -11.21 1.57
C SER A 247 2.79 -10.52 2.61
N LEU A 248 3.37 -9.54 3.30
CA LEU A 248 2.66 -8.68 4.24
C LEU A 248 2.75 -7.24 3.74
N ALA A 249 1.60 -6.63 3.46
CA ALA A 249 1.48 -5.21 3.17
C ALA A 249 0.51 -4.60 4.17
N LYS A 250 0.99 -3.65 4.99
CA LYS A 250 0.25 -3.14 6.16
C LYS A 250 -0.11 -4.29 7.10
N GLN A 251 -1.39 -4.51 7.36
CA GLN A 251 -1.93 -5.66 8.09
C GLN A 251 -2.63 -6.68 7.18
N THR A 252 -2.31 -6.72 5.88
CA THR A 252 -2.90 -7.66 4.93
C THR A 252 -1.86 -8.65 4.44
N LEU A 253 -2.13 -9.93 4.69
CA LEU A 253 -1.37 -11.04 4.15
C LEU A 253 -1.93 -11.47 2.80
N ARG A 254 -1.03 -11.78 1.87
CA ARG A 254 -1.34 -12.35 0.55
C ARG A 254 -0.41 -13.51 0.22
N PRO A 255 -0.88 -14.54 -0.50
CA PRO A 255 -0.06 -15.69 -0.85
C PRO A 255 1.07 -15.31 -1.82
N LEU A 256 2.23 -15.94 -1.65
CA LEU A 256 3.39 -15.81 -2.54
C LEU A 256 3.83 -17.17 -3.08
N THR A 257 4.11 -18.11 -2.17
CA THR A 257 4.55 -19.48 -2.47
C THR A 257 3.96 -20.44 -1.45
N ASP A 258 3.82 -21.71 -1.81
CA ASP A 258 3.28 -22.72 -0.89
C ASP A 258 4.25 -22.96 0.28
N GLY A 259 3.68 -23.17 1.46
CA GLY A 259 4.46 -23.45 2.66
C GLY A 259 3.91 -22.76 3.91
N ASN A 260 4.72 -22.79 4.97
CA ASN A 260 4.36 -22.24 6.27
C ASN A 260 5.24 -21.02 6.60
N ALA A 261 4.64 -20.04 7.27
CA ALA A 261 5.30 -18.89 7.85
C ALA A 261 4.70 -18.58 9.22
N THR A 262 5.37 -17.74 10.01
CA THR A 262 4.88 -17.27 11.30
C THR A 262 4.82 -15.75 11.28
N LEU A 263 3.63 -15.20 11.48
CA LEU A 263 3.44 -13.78 11.69
C LEU A 263 3.62 -13.47 13.18
N VAL A 264 4.67 -12.73 13.50
CA VAL A 264 4.91 -12.22 14.84
C VAL A 264 4.28 -10.84 14.96
N VAL A 265 3.36 -10.70 15.91
CA VAL A 265 2.71 -9.42 16.26
C VAL A 265 3.23 -8.97 17.61
N VAL A 266 3.75 -7.75 17.68
CA VAL A 266 4.26 -7.15 18.92
C VAL A 266 3.52 -5.85 19.20
N HIS A 267 3.03 -5.71 20.42
CA HIS A 267 2.50 -4.46 20.93
C HIS A 267 2.97 -4.26 22.37
N ARG A 268 3.78 -3.22 22.59
CA ARG A 268 4.47 -2.94 23.86
C ARG A 268 5.29 -4.15 24.32
N ASP A 269 5.04 -4.65 25.53
CA ASP A 269 5.70 -5.81 26.14
C ASP A 269 5.08 -7.15 25.75
N LYS A 270 3.97 -7.14 24.98
CA LYS A 270 3.27 -8.35 24.57
C LYS A 270 3.65 -8.76 23.15
N LYS A 271 3.76 -10.07 22.95
CA LYS A 271 4.07 -10.71 21.68
C LYS A 271 3.08 -11.86 21.46
N VAL A 272 2.52 -11.95 20.26
CA VAL A 272 1.65 -13.03 19.80
C VAL A 272 2.21 -13.58 18.49
N GLU A 273 2.22 -14.90 18.35
CA GLU A 273 2.61 -15.57 17.11
C GLU A 273 1.38 -16.18 16.44
N VAL A 274 1.17 -15.83 15.17
CA VAL A 274 0.05 -16.30 14.34
C VAL A 274 0.61 -17.21 13.25
N PRO A 275 0.22 -18.50 13.23
CA PRO A 275 0.63 -19.41 12.17
C PRO A 275 -0.02 -19.01 10.84
N VAL A 276 0.79 -19.01 9.78
CA VAL A 276 0.38 -18.72 8.40
C VAL A 276 0.67 -19.94 7.54
N GLN A 277 -0.37 -20.49 6.92
CA GLN A 277 -0.25 -21.57 5.95
C GLN A 277 -0.68 -21.07 4.58
N VAL A 278 0.10 -21.37 3.56
CA VAL A 278 -0.19 -21.02 2.16
C VAL A 278 -0.20 -22.28 1.33
N LYS A 279 -1.26 -22.45 0.53
CA LYS A 279 -1.43 -23.57 -0.39
C LYS A 279 -1.95 -23.08 -1.73
N ASP A 280 -1.52 -23.73 -2.82
CA ASP A 280 -2.00 -23.46 -4.16
C ASP A 280 -1.82 -21.98 -4.56
N ALA A 281 -0.75 -21.33 -4.10
CA ALA A 281 -0.52 -19.88 -4.20
C ALA A 281 -0.51 -19.33 -5.63
N LYS A 282 -0.31 -20.19 -6.63
CA LYS A 282 -0.29 -19.85 -8.06
C LYS A 282 -1.54 -20.30 -8.80
N THR A 283 -2.44 -21.00 -8.12
CA THR A 283 -3.69 -21.47 -8.70
C THR A 283 -4.70 -20.33 -8.67
N PRO A 284 -5.31 -19.95 -9.80
CA PRO A 284 -6.39 -18.98 -9.81
C PRO A 284 -7.59 -19.51 -9.04
N ARG A 285 -8.24 -18.67 -8.23
CA ARG A 285 -9.56 -18.99 -7.66
C ARG A 285 -10.61 -18.95 -8.78
N PRO A 286 -11.37 -20.03 -9.03
CA PRO A 286 -12.51 -19.96 -9.93
C PRO A 286 -13.51 -18.91 -9.46
N VAL A 287 -14.16 -18.21 -10.39
CA VAL A 287 -15.18 -17.23 -10.02
C VAL A 287 -16.42 -17.95 -9.52
N SER A 288 -16.80 -17.62 -8.30
CA SER A 288 -18.01 -18.14 -7.66
C SER A 288 -19.24 -17.33 -8.07
N PHE A 289 -20.30 -18.03 -8.42
CA PHE A 289 -21.58 -17.39 -8.67
C PHE A 289 -22.12 -16.70 -7.41
N LYS A 290 -22.14 -17.41 -6.27
CA LYS A 290 -22.69 -16.90 -5.01
C LYS A 290 -21.80 -15.87 -4.34
N LEU A 291 -20.48 -16.06 -4.34
CA LEU A 291 -19.54 -15.20 -3.60
C LEU A 291 -19.00 -14.04 -4.44
N ASP A 292 -19.03 -14.10 -5.76
CA ASP A 292 -18.50 -13.03 -6.63
C ASP A 292 -19.57 -12.43 -7.56
N VAL A 293 -20.32 -13.26 -8.31
CA VAL A 293 -21.31 -12.76 -9.29
C VAL A 293 -22.52 -12.13 -8.61
N MET A 294 -23.06 -12.73 -7.55
CA MET A 294 -24.23 -12.17 -6.83
C MET A 294 -23.94 -10.80 -6.21
N PRO A 295 -22.79 -10.59 -5.53
CA PRO A 295 -22.40 -9.27 -5.08
C PRO A 295 -22.30 -8.23 -6.20
N VAL A 296 -21.91 -8.61 -7.43
CA VAL A 296 -21.96 -7.69 -8.58
C VAL A 296 -23.39 -7.24 -8.85
N PHE A 297 -24.35 -8.17 -8.91
CA PHE A 297 -25.76 -7.83 -9.14
C PHE A 297 -26.36 -6.97 -8.02
N MET A 298 -26.04 -7.28 -6.77
CA MET A 298 -26.50 -6.50 -5.62
C MET A 298 -25.91 -5.09 -5.64
N ARG A 299 -24.59 -4.98 -5.81
CA ARG A 299 -23.88 -3.70 -5.79
C ARG A 299 -24.26 -2.80 -6.97
N SER A 300 -24.51 -3.39 -8.13
CA SER A 300 -24.93 -2.67 -9.34
C SER A 300 -26.43 -2.47 -9.43
N GLY A 301 -27.22 -2.96 -8.47
CA GLY A 301 -28.65 -2.74 -8.41
C GLY A 301 -29.50 -3.62 -9.34
N CYS A 302 -28.92 -4.62 -10.01
CA CYS A 302 -29.61 -5.47 -10.99
C CYS A 302 -30.78 -6.26 -10.36
N ASN A 303 -30.58 -6.79 -9.16
CA ASN A 303 -31.53 -7.66 -8.46
C ASN A 303 -32.30 -6.93 -7.34
N THR A 304 -32.52 -5.62 -7.53
CA THR A 304 -33.32 -4.79 -6.64
C THR A 304 -34.81 -4.86 -7.00
N GLY A 305 -35.67 -4.45 -6.06
CA GLY A 305 -37.12 -4.49 -6.23
C GLY A 305 -37.67 -3.58 -7.34
N SER A 306 -36.87 -2.65 -7.86
CA SER A 306 -37.25 -1.77 -8.98
C SER A 306 -37.00 -2.39 -10.37
N CYS A 307 -36.21 -3.46 -10.47
CA CYS A 307 -35.78 -4.04 -11.74
C CYS A 307 -35.97 -5.57 -11.77
N HIS A 308 -34.92 -6.34 -12.06
CA HIS A 308 -35.02 -7.80 -12.18
C HIS A 308 -35.31 -8.48 -10.84
N GLY A 309 -35.04 -7.83 -9.71
CA GLY A 309 -35.43 -8.29 -8.37
C GLY A 309 -36.88 -8.00 -7.98
N SER A 310 -37.66 -7.37 -8.86
CA SER A 310 -39.09 -7.12 -8.61
C SER A 310 -39.89 -8.43 -8.66
N ALA A 311 -41.06 -8.45 -8.02
CA ALA A 311 -41.94 -9.63 -8.00
C ALA A 311 -42.41 -10.09 -9.39
N ARG A 312 -42.32 -9.23 -10.43
CA ARG A 312 -42.64 -9.58 -11.82
C ARG A 312 -41.39 -9.73 -12.71
N GLY A 313 -40.20 -9.43 -12.19
CA GLY A 313 -39.00 -9.29 -13.01
C GLY A 313 -39.12 -8.17 -14.05
N GLN A 314 -38.25 -8.18 -15.05
CA GLN A 314 -38.33 -7.29 -16.22
C GLN A 314 -38.12 -8.14 -17.48
N ASP A 315 -39.00 -7.99 -18.47
CA ASP A 315 -38.94 -8.71 -19.75
C ASP A 315 -38.76 -10.23 -19.61
N GLY A 316 -39.48 -10.82 -18.66
CA GLY A 316 -39.40 -12.25 -18.36
C GLY A 316 -38.06 -12.68 -17.74
N PHE A 317 -37.25 -11.74 -17.24
CA PHE A 317 -36.06 -12.02 -16.45
C PHE A 317 -36.26 -11.61 -14.99
N MET A 318 -36.32 -12.61 -14.13
CA MET A 318 -36.52 -12.45 -12.69
C MET A 318 -35.29 -12.97 -11.96
N LEU A 319 -34.67 -12.10 -11.18
CA LEU A 319 -33.67 -12.45 -10.19
C LEU A 319 -34.31 -12.39 -8.82
N SER A 320 -33.79 -13.16 -7.88
CA SER A 320 -34.22 -13.08 -6.50
C SER A 320 -33.82 -11.74 -5.90
N LEU A 321 -34.74 -11.16 -5.10
CA LEU A 321 -34.50 -9.88 -4.45
C LEU A 321 -33.25 -9.97 -3.57
N PHE A 322 -32.26 -9.12 -3.85
CA PHE A 322 -30.97 -9.08 -3.16
C PHE A 322 -30.22 -10.43 -3.10
N GLY A 323 -30.47 -11.34 -4.05
CA GLY A 323 -29.77 -12.62 -4.13
C GLY A 323 -30.22 -13.65 -3.09
N TYR A 324 -31.47 -13.57 -2.65
CA TYR A 324 -32.08 -14.50 -1.68
C TYR A 324 -32.06 -15.98 -2.14
N ASP A 325 -32.19 -16.24 -3.45
CA ASP A 325 -32.18 -17.56 -4.07
C ASP A 325 -31.08 -17.65 -5.15
N PRO A 326 -29.79 -17.75 -4.75
CA PRO A 326 -28.69 -17.80 -5.72
C PRO A 326 -28.72 -19.06 -6.58
N VAL A 327 -29.31 -20.16 -6.08
CA VAL A 327 -29.39 -21.41 -6.86
C VAL A 327 -30.39 -21.27 -8.00
N GLY A 328 -31.57 -20.69 -7.73
CA GLY A 328 -32.54 -20.40 -8.78
C GLY A 328 -32.07 -19.28 -9.71
N ASP A 329 -31.40 -18.24 -9.21
CA ASP A 329 -30.88 -17.16 -10.05
C ASP A 329 -29.85 -17.67 -11.06
N HIS A 330 -28.99 -18.59 -10.65
CA HIS A 330 -28.09 -19.29 -11.56
C HIS A 330 -28.86 -19.99 -12.67
N PHE A 331 -29.93 -20.72 -12.33
CA PHE A 331 -30.77 -21.41 -13.31
C PHE A 331 -31.50 -20.43 -14.26
N ARG A 332 -32.05 -19.33 -13.73
CA ARG A 332 -32.76 -18.31 -14.52
C ARG A 332 -31.85 -17.60 -15.52
N ILE A 333 -30.59 -17.40 -15.13
CA ILE A 333 -29.56 -16.85 -16.02
C ILE A 333 -29.11 -17.86 -17.08
N THR A 334 -28.84 -19.10 -16.67
CA THR A 334 -28.10 -20.04 -17.52
C THR A 334 -28.99 -21.00 -18.31
N ARG A 335 -30.24 -21.23 -17.91
CA ARG A 335 -31.09 -22.31 -18.43
C ARG A 335 -32.51 -21.89 -18.80
N GLU A 336 -33.17 -21.04 -18.02
CA GLU A 336 -34.61 -20.74 -18.17
C GLU A 336 -34.98 -20.22 -19.56
N LEU A 337 -34.16 -19.32 -20.11
CA LEU A 337 -34.36 -18.76 -21.45
C LEU A 337 -33.10 -18.87 -22.34
N GLY A 338 -32.49 -20.07 -22.36
CA GLY A 338 -31.45 -20.47 -23.30
C GLY A 338 -30.31 -19.46 -23.51
N THR A 339 -29.81 -19.35 -24.73
CA THR A 339 -28.68 -18.48 -25.12
C THR A 339 -29.03 -16.99 -25.20
N ARG A 340 -30.26 -16.57 -24.87
CA ARG A 340 -30.64 -15.15 -24.93
C ARG A 340 -29.97 -14.29 -23.86
N ARG A 341 -29.49 -14.89 -22.77
CA ARG A 341 -28.91 -14.16 -21.63
C ARG A 341 -27.40 -14.19 -21.61
N ILE A 342 -26.85 -15.36 -21.94
CA ILE A 342 -25.42 -15.62 -21.90
C ILE A 342 -24.96 -16.24 -23.21
N ASN A 343 -23.79 -15.82 -23.65
CA ASN A 343 -23.05 -16.36 -24.77
C ASN A 343 -21.73 -16.93 -24.22
N LEU A 344 -21.62 -18.25 -24.09
CA LEU A 344 -20.40 -18.89 -23.57
C LEU A 344 -19.28 -18.97 -24.62
N ALA A 345 -19.60 -18.79 -25.91
CA ALA A 345 -18.60 -18.76 -26.97
C ALA A 345 -17.89 -17.40 -27.02
N ILE A 346 -18.65 -16.32 -26.81
CA ILE A 346 -18.14 -14.94 -26.73
C ILE A 346 -18.74 -14.27 -25.48
N PRO A 347 -18.17 -14.51 -24.29
CA PRO A 347 -18.67 -14.00 -23.01
C PRO A 347 -19.01 -12.50 -22.98
N GLU A 348 -18.21 -11.69 -23.65
CA GLU A 348 -18.37 -10.24 -23.74
C GLU A 348 -19.65 -9.81 -24.49
N GLU A 349 -20.16 -10.64 -25.39
CA GLU A 349 -21.41 -10.44 -26.15
C GLU A 349 -22.62 -11.05 -25.42
N SER A 350 -22.46 -11.48 -24.17
CA SER A 350 -23.60 -11.87 -23.35
C SER A 350 -24.45 -10.64 -23.07
N MET A 351 -25.77 -10.73 -23.28
CA MET A 351 -26.70 -9.65 -22.88
C MET A 351 -26.57 -9.29 -21.39
N LEU A 352 -26.20 -10.27 -20.56
CA LEU A 352 -25.88 -10.07 -19.13
C LEU A 352 -24.68 -9.14 -18.89
N VAL A 353 -23.79 -8.99 -19.87
CA VAL A 353 -22.62 -8.11 -19.86
C VAL A 353 -22.89 -6.80 -20.61
N GLU A 354 -23.49 -6.86 -21.79
CA GLU A 354 -23.73 -5.68 -22.63
C GLU A 354 -24.75 -4.69 -22.04
N LYS A 355 -25.83 -5.19 -21.42
CA LYS A 355 -26.87 -4.33 -20.83
C LYS A 355 -26.31 -3.42 -19.72
N PRO A 356 -25.57 -3.93 -18.72
CA PRO A 356 -24.91 -3.09 -17.73
C PRO A 356 -23.87 -2.09 -18.28
N LEU A 357 -23.27 -2.37 -19.45
CA LEU A 357 -22.35 -1.45 -20.12
C LEU A 357 -23.06 -0.39 -20.96
N GLU A 358 -24.37 -0.55 -21.18
CA GLU A 358 -25.18 0.26 -22.11
C GLU A 358 -24.66 0.25 -23.56
N THR A 359 -23.97 -0.83 -23.97
CA THR A 359 -23.62 -1.04 -25.39
C THR A 359 -24.83 -1.48 -26.22
N VAL A 360 -25.89 -1.91 -25.54
CA VAL A 360 -27.21 -2.20 -26.09
C VAL A 360 -28.28 -1.53 -25.20
N PRO A 361 -29.48 -1.20 -25.73
CA PRO A 361 -30.49 -0.45 -24.96
C PRO A 361 -30.86 -1.14 -23.63
N HIS A 362 -30.72 -0.46 -22.51
CA HIS A 362 -31.07 -0.98 -21.18
C HIS A 362 -31.80 0.08 -20.37
N THR A 363 -33.05 -0.19 -19.97
CA THR A 363 -33.86 0.78 -19.20
C THR A 363 -33.24 1.14 -17.85
N GLY A 364 -32.45 0.23 -17.26
CA GLY A 364 -31.70 0.50 -16.03
C GLY A 364 -30.45 1.38 -16.23
N GLY A 365 -30.16 1.80 -17.47
CA GLY A 365 -28.98 2.58 -17.83
C GLY A 365 -27.67 1.82 -17.66
N LYS A 366 -26.56 2.56 -17.77
CA LYS A 366 -25.21 2.05 -17.49
C LYS A 366 -24.99 1.84 -15.99
N LEU A 367 -24.49 0.65 -15.63
CA LEU A 367 -24.24 0.24 -14.24
C LEU A 367 -22.75 0.15 -13.89
N PHE A 368 -21.88 -0.12 -14.88
CA PHE A 368 -20.42 -0.13 -14.71
C PHE A 368 -19.70 -0.05 -16.07
N ASP A 369 -18.39 0.19 -16.03
CA ASP A 369 -17.53 0.29 -17.22
C ASP A 369 -16.91 -1.05 -17.64
N LYS A 370 -16.55 -1.15 -18.93
CA LYS A 370 -15.72 -2.24 -19.45
C LYS A 370 -14.34 -2.17 -18.80
N GLY A 371 -13.82 -3.32 -18.36
CA GLY A 371 -12.56 -3.39 -17.61
C GLY A 371 -12.70 -3.04 -16.12
N SER A 372 -13.89 -2.67 -15.64
CA SER A 372 -14.13 -2.57 -14.20
C SER A 372 -14.11 -3.95 -13.54
N LYS A 373 -13.90 -3.99 -12.22
CA LYS A 373 -13.89 -5.25 -11.46
C LYS A 373 -15.21 -6.04 -11.60
N ASN A 374 -16.34 -5.34 -11.67
CA ASN A 374 -17.65 -5.96 -11.85
C ASN A 374 -17.73 -6.64 -13.23
N TRP A 375 -17.30 -5.94 -14.29
CA TRP A 375 -17.24 -6.49 -15.63
C TRP A 375 -16.31 -7.71 -15.72
N GLU A 376 -15.10 -7.60 -15.17
CA GLU A 376 -14.12 -8.71 -15.16
C GLU A 376 -14.68 -9.95 -14.47
N THR A 377 -15.35 -9.79 -13.33
CA THR A 377 -15.96 -10.91 -12.59
C THR A 377 -17.04 -11.62 -13.43
N LEU A 378 -17.95 -10.87 -14.08
CA LEU A 378 -19.00 -11.47 -14.90
C LEU A 378 -18.41 -12.19 -16.11
N VAL A 379 -17.51 -11.54 -16.84
CA VAL A 379 -16.89 -12.11 -18.04
C VAL A 379 -16.06 -13.33 -17.67
N GLN A 380 -15.31 -13.29 -16.57
CA GLN A 380 -14.51 -14.44 -16.14
C GLN A 380 -15.40 -15.63 -15.74
N TRP A 381 -16.48 -15.41 -14.99
CA TRP A 381 -17.44 -16.48 -14.67
C TRP A 381 -18.04 -17.12 -15.93
N LEU A 382 -18.36 -16.31 -16.95
CA LEU A 382 -18.85 -16.79 -18.23
C LEU A 382 -17.77 -17.56 -19.02
N ARG A 383 -16.52 -17.07 -19.04
CA ARG A 383 -15.36 -17.78 -19.63
C ARG A 383 -15.09 -19.12 -18.96
N ASP A 384 -15.32 -19.20 -17.65
CA ASP A 384 -15.20 -20.44 -16.88
C ASP A 384 -16.37 -21.42 -17.17
N GLY A 385 -17.33 -21.02 -18.02
CA GLY A 385 -18.47 -21.84 -18.45
C GLY A 385 -19.74 -21.62 -17.64
N ALA A 386 -19.84 -20.49 -16.93
CA ALA A 386 -20.97 -20.15 -16.06
C ALA A 386 -21.28 -21.26 -15.02
N GLN A 387 -20.23 -21.83 -14.44
CA GLN A 387 -20.34 -22.99 -13.55
C GLN A 387 -21.18 -22.67 -12.32
N LYS A 388 -21.84 -23.71 -11.80
CA LYS A 388 -22.41 -23.67 -10.45
C LYS A 388 -21.27 -23.72 -9.45
N ASP A 389 -21.50 -23.08 -8.31
CA ASP A 389 -20.57 -23.21 -7.19
C ASP A 389 -20.45 -24.68 -6.74
N PRO A 390 -19.25 -25.10 -6.31
CA PRO A 390 -19.07 -26.44 -5.77
C PRO A 390 -19.78 -26.57 -4.41
N LYS A 391 -20.09 -27.81 -4.02
CA LYS A 391 -20.91 -28.08 -2.80
C LYS A 391 -20.23 -27.62 -1.51
N ASP A 392 -18.91 -27.61 -1.50
CA ASP A 392 -18.01 -27.26 -0.41
C ASP A 392 -17.59 -25.77 -0.42
N ILE A 393 -18.27 -24.93 -1.21
CA ILE A 393 -18.01 -23.50 -1.20
C ILE A 393 -18.09 -22.91 0.22
N ALA A 394 -17.14 -22.02 0.54
CA ALA A 394 -17.06 -21.34 1.82
C ALA A 394 -18.37 -20.63 2.18
N LYS A 395 -18.82 -20.83 3.41
CA LYS A 395 -20.03 -20.20 3.97
C LYS A 395 -19.65 -19.42 5.22
N PRO A 396 -20.20 -18.21 5.43
CA PRO A 396 -20.10 -17.54 6.73
C PRO A 396 -20.72 -18.45 7.80
N ILE A 397 -19.96 -18.76 8.85
CA ILE A 397 -20.41 -19.60 9.96
C ILE A 397 -20.73 -18.79 11.22
N SER A 398 -20.10 -17.63 11.39
CA SER A 398 -20.30 -16.72 12.51
C SER A 398 -19.94 -15.29 12.10
N ILE A 399 -20.45 -14.31 12.85
CA ILE A 399 -20.01 -12.92 12.83
C ILE A 399 -19.68 -12.55 14.26
N GLU A 400 -18.45 -12.10 14.49
CA GLU A 400 -18.00 -11.59 15.78
C GLU A 400 -17.80 -10.08 15.63
N VAL A 401 -18.45 -9.31 16.51
CA VAL A 401 -18.27 -7.86 16.60
C VAL A 401 -17.42 -7.62 17.83
N LEU A 402 -16.15 -7.27 17.59
CA LEU A 402 -15.11 -7.08 18.61
C LEU A 402 -15.11 -5.67 19.19
#